data_AF-A0A7V9P148-F1
#
_entry.id   AF-A0A7V9P148-F1
#
_cell.length_a   1.000
_cell.length_b   1.000
_cell.length_c   1.000
_cell.angle_alpha   90.00
_cell.angle_beta   90.00
_cell.angle_gamma   90.00
#
_symmetry.space_group_name_H-M   'P 1'
#
loop_
_entity.id
_entity.type
_entity.pdbx_description
1 polymer ?
#
loop_
_entity_poly.entity_id
_entity_poly.type
_entity_poly.pdbx_seq_one_letter_code
_entity_poly.pdbx_strand_id
1 'polypeptide(L)'
;MIKSLLLFYAFVISFSFSSCKKNYTCDCNTNSTLKTSNGDFVSIISPGSKTPYTEKMSKKQAIEACKHEQTSIQTNFTNGITGNGNSSLVAGESIVTSCNIIL
;
A
#
# COMPACT_ATOMS: atom_id res chain seq x y z
N MET A 1 10.58 -9.74 -53.12
CA MET A 1 10.94 -9.01 -51.87
C MET A 1 9.84 -9.02 -50.79
N ILE A 2 8.76 -9.81 -50.90
CA ILE A 2 7.66 -9.83 -49.93
C ILE A 2 7.82 -10.89 -48.81
N LYS A 3 8.60 -11.95 -49.05
CA LYS A 3 8.80 -13.08 -48.09
C LYS A 3 9.56 -12.70 -46.81
N SER A 4 10.39 -11.66 -46.83
CA SER A 4 11.21 -11.25 -45.68
C SER A 4 10.41 -10.41 -44.66
N LEU A 5 9.36 -9.70 -45.12
CA LEU A 5 8.57 -8.81 -44.26
C LEU A 5 7.62 -9.59 -43.31
N LEU A 6 7.17 -10.77 -43.72
CA LEU A 6 6.29 -11.63 -42.90
C LEU A 6 7.02 -12.29 -41.72
N LEU A 7 8.34 -12.46 -41.80
CA LEU A 7 9.14 -13.04 -40.73
C LEU A 7 9.35 -12.08 -39.56
N PHE A 8 9.35 -10.77 -39.80
CA PHE A 8 9.46 -9.77 -38.73
C PHE A 8 8.16 -9.59 -37.94
N TYR A 9 6.99 -9.79 -38.56
CA TYR A 9 5.70 -9.65 -37.88
C TYR A 9 5.40 -10.83 -36.92
N ALA A 10 5.94 -12.02 -37.20
CA ALA A 10 5.74 -13.19 -36.35
C ALA A 10 6.52 -13.13 -35.02
N PHE A 11 7.63 -12.38 -34.95
CA PHE A 11 8.46 -12.34 -33.74
C PHE A 11 7.87 -11.44 -32.63
N VAL A 12 7.12 -10.39 -33.00
CA VAL A 12 6.56 -9.39 -32.07
C VAL A 12 5.41 -9.95 -31.22
N ILE A 13 4.74 -11.03 -31.66
CA ILE A 13 3.54 -11.59 -30.99
C ILE A 13 3.91 -12.53 -29.83
N SER A 14 5.18 -12.97 -29.74
CA SER A 14 5.61 -14.00 -28.79
C SER A 14 5.95 -13.51 -27.38
N PHE A 15 6.04 -12.19 -27.15
CA PHE A 15 6.22 -11.61 -25.80
C PHE A 15 4.89 -11.43 -25.04
N SER A 16 3.96 -12.37 -25.21
CA SER A 16 2.82 -12.49 -24.31
C SER A 16 3.33 -13.05 -22.97
N PHE A 17 3.95 -12.18 -22.16
CA PHE A 17 4.37 -12.48 -20.81
C PHE A 17 3.16 -13.07 -20.05
N SER A 18 3.18 -14.39 -19.85
CA SER A 18 2.30 -15.11 -18.94
C SER A 18 2.68 -14.79 -17.49
N SER A 19 2.73 -13.50 -17.15
CA SER A 19 2.78 -13.08 -15.76
C SER A 19 1.44 -13.48 -15.16
N CYS A 20 1.44 -14.54 -14.36
CA CYS A 20 0.26 -14.99 -13.63
C CYS A 20 -0.16 -13.87 -12.68
N LYS A 21 -1.04 -12.99 -13.17
CA LYS A 21 -1.66 -11.94 -12.38
C LYS A 21 -2.60 -12.61 -11.38
N LYS A 22 -2.53 -12.19 -10.12
CA LYS A 22 -3.37 -12.68 -9.04
C LYS A 22 -4.18 -11.53 -8.47
N ASN A 23 -5.29 -11.88 -7.82
CA ASN A 23 -5.93 -10.94 -6.90
C ASN A 23 -5.05 -10.89 -5.65
N TYR A 24 -4.79 -9.68 -5.18
CA TYR A 24 -4.11 -9.43 -3.93
C TYR A 24 -5.01 -8.53 -3.08
N THR A 25 -4.88 -8.63 -1.77
CA THR A 25 -5.52 -7.75 -0.80
C THR A 25 -4.45 -6.98 -0.08
N CYS A 26 -4.60 -5.67 0.07
CA CYS A 26 -3.76 -4.88 0.96
C CYS A 26 -4.33 -4.97 2.37
N ASP A 27 -3.54 -5.47 3.31
CA ASP A 27 -3.87 -5.60 4.73
C ASP A 27 -2.98 -4.65 5.51
N CYS A 28 -3.58 -3.60 6.08
CA CYS A 28 -2.89 -2.53 6.78
C CYS A 28 -3.26 -2.54 8.25
N ASN A 29 -2.31 -2.19 9.12
CA ASN A 29 -2.55 -1.92 10.53
C ASN A 29 -1.83 -0.64 10.93
N THR A 30 -2.48 0.18 11.75
CA THR A 30 -1.88 1.41 12.28
C THR A 30 -1.69 1.27 13.78
N ASN A 31 -0.46 1.42 14.25
CA ASN A 31 -0.13 1.48 15.66
C ASN A 31 0.12 2.94 16.04
N SER A 32 -0.63 3.42 17.03
CA SER A 32 -0.50 4.78 17.55
C SER A 32 -0.11 4.72 19.00
N THR A 33 1.03 5.32 19.35
CA THR A 33 1.42 5.54 20.75
C THR A 33 1.13 6.99 21.08
N LEU A 34 0.19 7.23 21.99
CA LEU A 34 -0.28 8.57 22.36
C LEU A 34 -0.14 8.80 23.86
N LYS A 35 0.09 10.05 24.25
CA LYS A 35 0.17 10.44 25.66
C LYS A 35 -1.21 10.76 26.21
N THR A 36 -1.59 10.13 27.30
CA THR A 36 -2.86 10.35 28.00
C THR A 36 -2.79 11.62 28.85
N SER A 37 -3.95 12.11 29.28
CA SER A 37 -4.06 13.25 30.21
C SER A 37 -3.35 13.01 31.56
N ASN A 38 -3.16 11.76 31.94
CA ASN A 38 -2.45 11.37 33.17
C ASN A 38 -0.92 11.34 32.99
N GLY A 39 -0.42 11.52 31.76
CA GLY A 39 1.00 11.52 31.44
C GLY A 39 1.54 10.18 30.93
N ASP A 40 0.76 9.11 31.02
CA ASP A 40 1.14 7.77 30.55
C ASP A 40 1.02 7.64 29.03
N PHE A 41 1.86 6.78 28.43
CA PHE A 41 1.76 6.43 27.01
C PHE A 41 0.91 5.18 26.81
N VAL A 42 -0.01 5.22 25.86
CA VAL A 42 -0.85 4.08 25.48
C VAL A 42 -0.65 3.80 24.00
N SER A 43 -0.41 2.52 23.68
CA SER A 43 -0.36 2.04 22.30
C SER A 43 -1.73 1.48 21.90
N ILE A 44 -2.29 2.02 20.83
CA ILE A 44 -3.57 1.64 20.25
C ILE A 44 -3.29 1.04 18.88
N ILE A 45 -3.69 -0.21 18.68
CA ILE A 45 -3.64 -0.86 17.37
C ILE A 45 -5.00 -0.67 16.72
N SER A 46 -5.05 0.16 15.69
CA SER A 46 -6.20 0.28 14.82
C SER A 46 -6.04 -0.71 13.67
N PRO A 47 -6.84 -1.80 13.61
CA PRO A 47 -6.84 -2.68 12.46
C PRO A 47 -7.31 -1.86 11.25
N GLY A 48 -6.51 -1.86 10.18
CA GLY A 48 -6.87 -1.18 8.95
C GLY A 48 -7.86 -1.99 8.13
N SER A 49 -8.36 -1.36 7.06
CA SER A 49 -9.23 -2.02 6.09
C SER A 49 -8.44 -3.10 5.34
N LYS A 50 -9.07 -4.25 5.13
CA LYS A 50 -8.62 -5.26 4.16
C LYS A 50 -9.35 -5.00 2.86
N THR A 51 -8.69 -4.30 1.95
CA THR A 51 -9.30 -3.94 0.67
C THR A 51 -8.75 -4.86 -0.42
N PRO A 52 -9.54 -5.81 -0.94
CA PRO A 52 -9.11 -6.63 -2.06
C PRO A 52 -9.02 -5.76 -3.32
N TYR A 53 -7.95 -5.93 -4.10
CA TYR A 53 -7.88 -5.30 -5.41
C TYR A 53 -8.84 -5.99 -6.37
N THR A 54 -9.66 -5.19 -7.05
CA THR A 54 -10.65 -5.66 -8.03
C THR A 54 -9.99 -6.20 -9.30
N GLU A 55 -8.80 -5.68 -9.65
CA GLU A 55 -8.05 -6.08 -10.82
C GLU A 55 -6.90 -7.03 -10.47
N LYS A 56 -6.75 -8.08 -11.28
CA LYS A 56 -5.58 -8.97 -11.21
C LYS A 56 -4.33 -8.17 -11.59
N MET A 57 -3.31 -8.24 -10.75
CA MET A 57 -2.04 -7.55 -10.99
C MET A 57 -0.83 -8.42 -10.67
N SER A 58 0.36 -7.97 -11.08
CA SER A 58 1.60 -8.61 -10.67
C SER A 58 1.89 -8.33 -9.19
N LYS A 59 2.66 -9.19 -8.53
CA LYS A 59 3.06 -8.99 -7.12
C LYS A 59 3.71 -7.62 -6.90
N LYS A 60 4.56 -7.17 -7.85
CA LYS A 60 5.23 -5.87 -7.77
C LYS A 60 4.23 -4.71 -7.82
N GLN A 61 3.26 -4.76 -8.74
CA GLN A 61 2.19 -3.76 -8.82
C GLN A 61 1.36 -3.72 -7.53
N ALA A 62 1.03 -4.89 -6.97
CA ALA A 62 0.29 -4.97 -5.71
C ALA A 62 1.07 -4.37 -4.53
N ILE A 63 2.40 -4.59 -4.47
CA ILE A 63 3.26 -3.98 -3.44
C ILE A 63 3.26 -2.47 -3.56
N GLU A 64 3.46 -1.92 -4.75
CA GLU A 64 3.50 -0.47 -4.95
C GLU A 64 2.14 0.19 -4.67
N ALA A 65 1.05 -0.44 -5.11
CA ALA A 65 -0.30 0.01 -4.77
C ALA A 65 -0.54 0.00 -3.24
N CYS A 66 -0.12 -1.07 -2.56
CA CYS A 66 -0.32 -1.21 -1.11
C CYS A 66 0.56 -0.24 -0.32
N LYS A 67 1.75 0.10 -0.84
CA LYS A 67 2.61 1.14 -0.27
C LYS A 67 2.02 2.54 -0.44
N HIS A 68 1.35 2.79 -1.56
CA HIS A 68 0.62 4.04 -1.75
C HIS A 68 -0.54 4.15 -0.74
N GLU A 69 -1.32 3.09 -0.55
CA GLU A 69 -2.35 3.02 0.50
C GLU A 69 -1.77 3.21 1.90
N GLN A 70 -0.66 2.55 2.22
CA GLN A 70 0.06 2.70 3.49
C GLN A 70 0.37 4.17 3.77
N THR A 71 0.87 4.89 2.76
CA THR A 71 1.21 6.31 2.88
C THR A 71 -0.03 7.15 3.11
N SER A 72 -1.10 6.89 2.35
CA SER A 72 -2.37 7.61 2.52
C SER A 72 -2.97 7.40 3.91
N ILE A 73 -3.02 6.16 4.41
CA ILE A 73 -3.51 5.83 5.74
C ILE A 73 -2.64 6.50 6.81
N GLN A 74 -1.32 6.38 6.71
CA GLN A 74 -0.37 7.01 7.62
C GLN A 74 -0.60 8.52 7.71
N THR A 75 -0.75 9.20 6.57
CA THR A 75 -1.02 10.63 6.51
C THR A 75 -2.39 10.94 7.13
N ASN A 76 -3.43 10.18 6.83
CA ASN A 76 -4.77 10.41 7.36
C ASN A 76 -4.82 10.28 8.89
N PHE A 77 -4.21 9.23 9.46
CA PHE A 77 -4.11 9.09 10.92
C PHE A 77 -3.27 10.21 11.54
N THR A 78 -2.13 10.52 10.94
CA THR A 78 -1.26 11.62 11.42
C THR A 78 -2.03 12.94 11.43
N ASN A 79 -2.74 13.25 10.35
CA ASN A 79 -3.55 14.45 10.23
C ASN A 79 -4.73 14.46 11.19
N GLY A 80 -5.38 13.32 11.42
CA GLY A 80 -6.46 13.19 12.38
C GLY A 80 -6.01 13.53 13.81
N ILE A 81 -4.84 13.07 14.21
CA ILE A 81 -4.27 13.35 15.55
C ILE A 81 -3.70 14.77 15.64
N THR A 82 -2.99 15.22 14.61
CA THR A 82 -2.34 16.54 14.59
C THR A 82 -3.28 17.69 14.21
N GLY A 83 -4.55 17.42 13.93
CA GLY A 83 -5.49 18.43 13.43
C GLY A 83 -5.02 19.04 12.10
N ASN A 84 -4.64 18.19 11.14
CA ASN A 84 -4.03 18.57 9.86
C ASN A 84 -2.74 19.40 10.01
N GLY A 85 -1.89 19.04 10.98
CA GLY A 85 -0.64 19.75 11.26
C GLY A 85 -0.78 21.03 12.08
N ASN A 86 -1.98 21.32 12.63
CA ASN A 86 -2.18 22.42 13.58
C ASN A 86 -1.48 22.17 14.94
N SER A 87 -1.11 20.93 15.22
CA SER A 87 -0.33 20.53 16.39
C SER A 87 0.70 19.48 16.02
N SER A 88 1.80 19.38 16.77
CA SER A 88 2.79 18.34 16.57
C SER A 88 2.59 17.20 17.56
N LEU A 89 2.98 15.99 17.18
CA LEU A 89 3.12 14.88 18.11
C LEU A 89 4.08 15.28 19.23
N VAL A 90 3.69 15.04 20.49
CA VAL A 90 4.59 15.29 21.63
C VAL A 90 5.68 14.23 21.70
N ALA A 91 6.78 14.55 22.37
CA ALA A 91 7.91 13.63 22.53
C ALA A 91 7.46 12.28 23.11
N GLY A 92 7.75 11.19 22.39
CA GLY A 92 7.33 9.83 22.72
C GLY A 92 6.06 9.36 22.00
N GLU A 93 5.28 10.26 21.39
CA GLU A 93 4.18 9.87 20.53
C GLU A 93 4.65 9.42 19.16
N SER A 94 3.95 8.45 18.59
CA SER A 94 4.23 7.97 17.25
C SER A 94 2.98 7.40 16.61
N ILE A 95 2.90 7.51 15.29
CA ILE A 95 1.89 6.87 14.47
C ILE A 95 2.66 6.10 13.41
N VAL A 96 2.42 4.79 13.31
CA VAL A 96 3.12 3.91 12.37
C VAL A 96 2.11 2.99 11.72
N THR A 97 1.96 3.15 10.41
CA THR A 97 1.13 2.27 9.57
C THR A 97 2.03 1.27 8.86
N SER A 98 1.69 0.01 8.97
CA SER A 98 2.35 -1.11 8.30
C SER A 98 1.33 -1.84 7.43
N CYS A 99 1.68 -2.07 6.16
CA CYS A 99 0.82 -2.76 5.22
C CYS A 99 1.54 -3.92 4.57
N ASN A 100 0.80 -5.00 4.30
CA ASN A 100 1.29 -6.18 3.61
C ASN A 100 0.28 -6.63 2.56
N ILE A 101 0.76 -7.20 1.46
CA ILE A 101 -0.12 -7.85 0.48
C ILE A 101 -0.37 -9.31 0.87
N ILE A 102 -1.63 -9.72 0.85
CA ILE A 102 -2.07 -11.12 1.01
C ILE A 102 -2.83 -11.57 -0.26
N LEU A 103 -3.05 -12.87 -0.41
CA LEU A 103 -3.81 -13.45 -1.53
C LEU A 103 -5.29 -13.60 -1.18
#